data_AF-A0A952BQ75-F1
#
_entry.id   AF-A0A952BQ75-F1
#
_cell.length_a   1.000
_cell.length_b   1.000
_cell.length_c   1.000
_cell.angle_alpha   90.00
_cell.angle_beta   90.00
_cell.angle_gamma   90.00
#
_symmetry.space_group_name_H-M   'P 1'
#
loop_
_entity.id
_entity.type
_entity.pdbx_description
1 polymer ?
#
loop_
_entity_poly.entity_id
_entity_poly.type
_entity_poly.pdbx_seq_one_letter_code
_entity_poly.pdbx_strand_id
1 'polypeptide(L)'
;MRFLPPLEEQKAQILRDDIRINVLTRAAFLEAWGPPTYDRRERTQFFLVKNGMYVPRFRVPLGEYPDDWNFAVVPDWGEFFAYAERGELLGFIEDRLVYREQMTSKEVHALAQHWEKEELTKTRLEGS
;
A
#
# COMPACT_ATOMS: atom_id res chain seq x y z
N MET A 1 6.74 21.55 2.49
CA MET A 1 6.54 20.42 3.42
C MET A 1 5.05 20.33 3.73
N ARG A 2 4.36 19.24 3.35
CA ARG A 2 2.99 19.00 3.84
C ARG A 2 3.09 18.60 5.31
N PHE A 3 2.40 19.34 6.17
CA PHE A 3 2.37 19.10 7.61
C PHE A 3 1.64 17.77 7.89
N LEU A 4 2.25 16.89 8.69
CA LEU A 4 1.56 15.71 9.21
C LEU A 4 0.75 16.13 10.44
N PRO A 5 -0.56 15.82 10.49
CA PRO A 5 -1.33 16.01 11.71
C PRO A 5 -0.72 15.23 12.89
N PRO A 6 -0.97 15.61 14.15
CA PRO A 6 -0.59 14.81 15.30
C PRO A 6 -1.17 13.39 15.23
N LEU A 7 -0.47 12.40 15.80
CA LEU A 7 -0.85 10.98 15.71
C LEU A 7 -2.29 10.70 16.19
N GLU A 8 -2.72 11.33 17.28
CA GLU A 8 -4.09 11.21 17.80
C GLU A 8 -5.13 11.74 16.81
N GLU A 9 -4.82 12.81 16.08
CA GLU A 9 -5.70 13.35 15.03
C GLU A 9 -5.76 12.39 13.83
N GLN A 10 -4.63 11.81 13.43
CA GLN A 10 -4.58 10.80 12.37
C GLN A 10 -5.41 9.57 12.73
N LYS A 11 -5.30 9.07 13.97
CA LYS A 11 -6.11 7.95 14.48
C LYS A 11 -7.60 8.29 14.44
N ALA A 12 -7.97 9.48 14.89
CA ALA A 12 -9.35 9.93 14.84
C ALA A 12 -9.90 10.02 13.41
N GLN A 13 -9.08 10.44 12.44
CA GLN A 13 -9.44 10.44 11.01
C GLN A 13 -9.66 9.01 10.50
N ILE A 14 -8.75 8.09 10.80
CA ILE A 14 -8.82 6.68 10.40
C ILE A 14 -10.06 5.98 10.99
N LEU A 15 -10.38 6.24 12.26
CA LEU A 15 -11.57 5.69 12.91
C LEU A 15 -12.89 6.21 12.34
N ARG A 16 -12.87 7.37 11.66
CA ARG A 16 -14.03 7.97 10.96
C ARG A 16 -14.08 7.65 9.46
N ASP A 17 -13.16 6.83 8.97
CA ASP A 17 -12.95 6.55 7.54
C ASP A 17 -12.57 7.78 6.68
N ASP A 18 -12.10 8.89 7.28
CA ASP A 18 -11.59 10.06 6.55
C ASP A 18 -10.12 9.83 6.13
N ILE A 19 -9.90 8.79 5.33
CA ILE A 19 -8.56 8.34 4.96
C ILE A 19 -8.04 9.13 3.77
N ARG A 20 -7.05 9.99 4.03
CA ARG A 20 -6.43 10.86 3.04
C ARG A 20 -4.98 10.46 2.79
N ILE A 21 -4.59 10.49 1.52
CA ILE A 21 -3.24 10.18 1.07
C ILE A 21 -2.27 11.29 1.52
N ASN A 22 -1.03 10.92 1.81
CA ASN A 22 0.12 11.75 2.22
C ASN A 22 0.02 12.42 3.60
N VAL A 23 -1.08 12.23 4.34
CA VAL A 23 -1.31 12.85 5.65
C VAL A 23 -1.52 11.86 6.79
N LEU A 24 -1.57 10.56 6.49
CA LEU A 24 -1.69 9.48 7.47
C LEU A 24 -0.45 8.60 7.45
N THR A 25 -0.03 8.15 8.63
CA THR A 25 1.15 7.30 8.79
C THR A 25 0.80 5.86 9.11
N ARG A 26 1.76 4.98 8.90
CA ARG A 26 1.63 3.56 9.20
C ARG A 26 1.33 3.31 10.68
N ALA A 27 2.01 4.03 11.57
CA ALA A 27 1.75 3.97 13.02
C ALA A 27 0.30 4.33 13.38
N ALA A 28 -0.29 5.32 12.71
CA ALA A 28 -1.68 5.71 12.95
C ALA A 28 -2.66 4.56 12.61
N PHE A 29 -2.41 3.81 11.53
CA PHE A 29 -3.22 2.65 11.18
C PHE A 29 -3.06 1.50 12.16
N LEU A 30 -1.82 1.21 12.58
CA LEU A 30 -1.57 0.16 13.57
C LEU A 30 -2.26 0.45 14.90
N GLU A 31 -2.26 1.70 15.35
CA GLU A 31 -2.93 2.09 16.60
C GLU A 31 -4.46 2.19 16.47
N ALA A 32 -4.97 2.62 15.32
CA ALA A 32 -6.42 2.81 15.13
C ALA A 32 -7.14 1.51 14.78
N TRP A 33 -6.55 0.67 13.93
CA TRP A 33 -7.17 -0.54 13.39
C TRP A 33 -6.53 -1.83 13.89
N GLY A 34 -5.37 -1.75 14.54
CA GLY A 34 -4.58 -2.92 14.92
C GLY A 34 -3.67 -3.41 13.80
N PRO A 35 -2.99 -4.55 14.03
CA PRO A 35 -2.12 -5.16 13.02
C PRO A 35 -2.92 -5.58 11.78
N PRO A 36 -2.33 -5.45 10.57
CA PRO A 36 -2.97 -5.94 9.36
C PRO A 36 -3.06 -7.46 9.34
N THR A 37 -3.95 -8.01 8.52
CA THR A 37 -4.03 -9.46 8.30
C THR A 37 -2.78 -9.97 7.60
N TYR A 38 -2.25 -9.17 6.67
CA TYR A 38 -1.01 -9.43 5.97
C TYR A 38 -0.20 -8.13 5.85
N ASP A 39 1.10 -8.22 6.05
CA ASP A 39 2.04 -7.15 5.72
C ASP A 39 3.10 -7.64 4.73
N ARG A 40 3.56 -6.74 3.86
CA ARG A 40 4.68 -7.00 2.96
C ARG A 40 5.54 -5.76 2.83
N ARG A 41 6.85 -5.95 2.87
CA ARG A 41 7.82 -4.92 2.51
C ARG A 41 8.62 -5.37 1.29
N GLU A 42 8.57 -4.59 0.22
CA GLU A 42 9.32 -4.90 -1.00
C GLU A 42 9.82 -3.64 -1.70
N ARG A 43 10.91 -3.79 -2.44
CA ARG A 43 11.38 -2.75 -3.36
C ARG A 43 10.59 -2.87 -4.66
N THR A 44 9.83 -1.84 -4.99
CA THR A 44 8.97 -1.83 -6.18
C THR A 44 9.01 -0.49 -6.89
N GLN A 45 8.36 -0.41 -8.03
CA GLN A 45 8.15 0.82 -8.76
C GLN A 45 6.74 1.35 -8.47
N PHE A 46 6.63 2.64 -8.23
CA PHE A 46 5.37 3.33 -8.05
C PHE A 46 5.11 4.28 -9.20
N PHE A 47 3.94 4.17 -9.82
CA PHE A 47 3.46 5.13 -10.79
C PHE A 47 2.74 6.26 -10.06
N LEU A 48 3.21 7.49 -10.25
CA LEU A 48 2.53 8.66 -9.68
C LEU A 48 1.35 9.04 -10.57
N VAL A 49 0.15 9.06 -9.99
CA VAL A 49 -1.06 9.48 -10.70
C VAL A 49 -1.47 10.89 -10.29
N LYS A 50 -2.25 11.58 -11.12
CA LYS A 50 -2.57 13.02 -10.95
C LYS A 50 -3.25 13.37 -9.62
N ASN A 51 -3.97 12.43 -8.99
CA ASN A 51 -4.61 12.65 -7.69
C ASN A 51 -3.62 12.58 -6.49
N GLY A 52 -2.33 12.35 -6.76
CA GLY A 52 -1.29 12.27 -5.74
C GLY A 52 -1.14 10.89 -5.08
N MET A 53 -1.84 9.86 -5.59
CA MET A 53 -1.60 8.46 -5.24
C MET A 53 -0.39 7.91 -6.00
N TYR A 54 0.22 6.89 -5.39
CA TYR A 54 1.34 6.14 -5.93
C TYR A 54 0.87 4.71 -6.16
N VAL A 55 0.57 4.36 -7.40
CA VAL A 55 0.07 3.02 -7.74
C VAL A 55 1.27 2.08 -7.85
N PRO A 56 1.36 1.01 -7.04
CA PRO A 56 2.49 0.08 -7.11
C PRO A 56 2.41 -0.77 -8.38
N ARG A 57 3.57 -1.12 -8.94
CA ARG A 57 3.70 -1.82 -10.24
C ARG A 57 2.93 -3.12 -10.32
N PHE A 58 2.86 -3.88 -9.24
CA PHE A 58 2.16 -5.17 -9.20
C PHE A 58 0.63 -5.05 -9.29
N ARG A 59 0.07 -3.84 -9.13
CA ARG A 59 -1.36 -3.59 -9.34
C ARG A 59 -1.70 -3.22 -10.79
N VAL A 60 -0.69 -2.93 -11.60
CA VAL A 60 -0.88 -2.55 -13.01
C VAL A 60 -0.69 -3.78 -13.90
N PRO A 61 -1.64 -4.10 -14.80
CA PRO A 61 -1.46 -5.16 -15.78
C PRO A 61 -0.17 -5.00 -16.60
N LEU A 62 0.40 -6.12 -17.05
CA LEU A 62 1.64 -6.10 -17.80
C LEU A 62 1.45 -5.41 -19.16
N GLY A 63 2.24 -4.37 -19.42
CA GLY A 63 2.16 -3.59 -20.66
C GLY A 63 1.17 -2.42 -20.61
N GLU A 64 0.50 -2.24 -19.47
CA GLU A 64 -0.43 -1.12 -19.23
C GLU A 64 0.16 -0.09 -18.27
N TYR A 65 -0.51 1.06 -18.17
CA TYR A 65 -0.23 2.13 -17.23
C TYR A 65 -1.52 2.48 -16.47
N PRO A 66 -1.42 2.97 -15.22
CA PRO A 66 -2.62 3.43 -14.53
C PRO A 66 -3.28 4.59 -15.27
N ASP A 67 -4.60 4.66 -15.18
CA ASP A 67 -5.33 5.87 -15.53
C ASP A 67 -4.77 7.08 -14.77
N ASP A 68 -4.70 8.22 -15.43
CA ASP A 68 -4.13 9.46 -14.89
C ASP A 68 -2.66 9.38 -14.43
N TRP A 69 -1.89 8.42 -14.94
CA TRP A 69 -0.44 8.42 -14.79
C TRP A 69 0.17 9.73 -15.31
N ASN A 70 1.04 10.35 -14.51
CA ASN A 70 1.69 11.61 -14.85
C ASN A 70 3.10 11.44 -15.46
N PHE A 71 3.41 10.24 -15.96
CA PHE A 71 4.70 9.83 -16.52
C PHE A 71 5.85 9.72 -15.52
N ALA A 72 5.64 9.98 -14.22
CA ALA A 72 6.65 9.72 -13.20
C ALA A 72 6.57 8.29 -12.65
N VAL A 73 7.74 7.66 -12.53
CA VAL A 73 7.93 6.37 -11.85
C VAL A 73 8.93 6.59 -10.73
N VAL A 74 8.54 6.22 -9.51
CA VAL A 74 9.37 6.34 -8.31
C VAL A 74 9.77 4.94 -7.85
N PRO A 75 11.04 4.52 -7.99
CA PRO A 75 11.52 3.27 -7.43
C PRO A 75 11.82 3.47 -5.94
N ASP A 76 11.09 2.79 -5.07
CA ASP A 76 11.27 2.92 -3.62
C ASP A 76 10.90 1.64 -2.86
N TRP A 77 11.15 1.64 -1.55
CA TRP A 77 10.63 0.65 -0.63
C TRP A 77 9.16 0.94 -0.34
N GLY A 78 8.31 0.01 -0.77
CA GLY A 78 6.91 -0.04 -0.39
C GLY A 78 6.70 -0.91 0.82
N GLU A 79 5.95 -0.40 1.79
CA GLU A 79 5.35 -1.21 2.85
C GLU A 79 3.85 -1.29 2.60
N PHE A 80 3.30 -2.50 2.56
CA PHE A 80 1.91 -2.76 2.21
C PHE A 80 1.21 -3.46 3.36
N PHE A 81 0.07 -2.92 3.78
CA PHE A 81 -0.79 -3.49 4.80
C PHE A 81 -2.11 -3.90 4.16
N ALA A 82 -2.47 -5.18 4.31
CA ALA A 82 -3.72 -5.71 3.81
C ALA A 82 -4.62 -6.14 4.99
N TYR A 83 -5.77 -5.49 5.12
CA TYR A 83 -6.77 -5.76 6.15
C TYR A 83 -7.93 -6.54 5.53
N ALA A 84 -7.92 -7.87 5.65
CA ALA A 84 -8.90 -8.73 5.00
C ALA A 84 -10.34 -8.47 5.49
N GLU A 85 -10.52 -8.30 6.80
CA GLU A 85 -11.82 -8.02 7.42
C GLU A 85 -12.38 -6.65 7.02
N ARG A 86 -11.50 -5.70 6.69
CA ARG A 86 -11.90 -4.34 6.26
C ARG A 86 -12.01 -4.21 4.75
N GLY A 87 -11.42 -5.14 4.00
CA GLY A 87 -11.35 -5.03 2.55
C GLY A 87 -10.47 -3.86 2.10
N GLU A 88 -9.34 -3.63 2.76
CA GLU A 88 -8.46 -2.49 2.48
C GLU A 88 -7.03 -2.96 2.22
N LEU A 89 -6.43 -2.44 1.15
CA LEU A 89 -5.01 -2.52 0.87
C LEU A 89 -4.42 -1.12 0.95
N LEU A 90 -3.46 -0.93 1.86
CA LEU A 90 -2.75 0.32 2.07
C LEU A 90 -1.30 0.15 1.64
N GLY A 91 -0.74 1.17 0.98
CA GLY A 91 0.67 1.22 0.62
C GLY A 91 1.32 2.49 1.15
N PHE A 92 2.52 2.32 1.69
CA PHE A 92 3.29 3.36 2.37
C PHE A 92 4.68 3.51 1.74
N ILE A 93 5.13 4.75 1.62
CA ILE A 93 6.51 5.13 1.29
C ILE A 93 6.98 6.09 2.39
N GLU A 94 8.17 5.86 2.95
CA GLU A 94 8.71 6.67 4.05
C GLU A 94 7.69 6.91 5.18
N ASP A 95 6.99 5.85 5.61
CA ASP A 95 5.95 5.86 6.65
C ASP A 95 4.64 6.59 6.29
N ARG A 96 4.52 7.20 5.10
CA ARG A 96 3.33 7.93 4.65
C ARG A 96 2.44 7.07 3.78
N LEU A 97 1.13 7.14 4.01
CA LEU A 97 0.13 6.51 3.15
C LEU A 97 0.19 7.16 1.77
N VAL A 98 0.55 6.39 0.74
CA VAL A 98 0.61 6.86 -0.66
C VAL A 98 -0.36 6.11 -1.56
N TYR A 99 -0.89 4.98 -1.10
CA TYR A 99 -1.80 4.11 -1.84
C TYR A 99 -2.90 3.59 -0.92
N ARG A 100 -4.14 3.60 -1.39
CA ARG A 100 -5.30 2.95 -0.76
C ARG A 100 -6.12 2.31 -1.87
N GLU A 101 -6.53 1.08 -1.66
CA GLU A 101 -7.44 0.38 -2.56
C GLU A 101 -8.45 -0.41 -1.73
N GLN A 102 -9.73 -0.22 -2.05
CA GLN A 102 -10.80 -1.05 -1.51
C GLN A 102 -10.89 -2.34 -2.32
N MET A 103 -10.88 -3.45 -1.61
CA MET A 103 -10.87 -4.80 -2.17
C MET A 103 -11.84 -5.67 -1.38
N THR A 104 -12.37 -6.73 -1.97
CA THR A 104 -13.10 -7.74 -1.19
C THR A 104 -12.12 -8.53 -0.30
N SER A 105 -12.60 -9.07 0.83
CA SER A 105 -11.81 -9.96 1.69
C SER A 105 -11.15 -11.10 0.88
N LYS A 106 -11.88 -11.67 -0.08
CA LYS A 106 -11.38 -12.71 -0.98
C LYS A 106 -10.18 -12.23 -1.83
N GLU A 107 -10.24 -11.02 -2.36
CA GLU A 107 -9.14 -10.43 -3.14
C GLU A 107 -7.93 -10.12 -2.27
N VAL A 108 -8.13 -9.68 -1.01
CA VAL A 108 -7.04 -9.49 -0.04
C VAL A 108 -6.31 -10.82 0.23
N HIS A 109 -7.05 -11.90 0.48
CA HIS A 109 -6.44 -13.22 0.67
C HIS A 109 -5.72 -13.71 -0.59
N ALA A 110 -6.29 -13.51 -1.77
CA ALA A 110 -5.67 -13.89 -3.04
C ALA A 110 -4.36 -13.11 -3.30
N LEU A 111 -4.32 -11.82 -2.95
CA LEU A 111 -3.11 -11.00 -3.02
C LEU A 111 -2.01 -11.55 -2.11
N ALA A 112 -2.33 -11.90 -0.86
CA ALA A 112 -1.36 -12.48 0.06
C ALA A 112 -0.80 -13.82 -0.45
N GLN A 113 -1.63 -14.67 -1.03
CA GLN A 113 -1.18 -15.92 -1.67
C GLN A 113 -0.26 -15.66 -2.88
N HIS A 114 -0.48 -14.58 -3.62
CA HIS A 114 0.42 -14.17 -4.70
C HIS A 114 1.78 -13.73 -4.14
N TRP A 115 1.78 -12.93 -3.07
CA TRP A 115 3.00 -12.49 -2.41
C TRP A 115 3.86 -13.67 -1.93
N GLU A 116 3.26 -14.65 -1.27
CA GLU A 116 3.95 -15.87 -0.80
C GLU A 116 4.58 -16.65 -1.96
N LYS A 117 3.84 -16.83 -3.07
CA LYS A 117 4.35 -17.52 -4.27
C LYS A 117 5.52 -16.80 -4.93
N GLU A 118 5.48 -15.47 -4.97
CA GLU A 118 6.58 -14.67 -5.50
C GLU A 118 7.85 -14.79 -4.65
N GLU A 119 7.71 -14.80 -3.31
CA GLU A 119 8.85 -14.99 -2.41
C GLU A 119 9.50 -16.37 -2.58
N LEU A 120 8.69 -17.42 -2.69
CA LEU A 120 9.17 -18.78 -2.97
C LEU A 120 9.89 -18.87 -4.31
N THR A 121 9.39 -18.17 -5.33
CA THR A 121 10.00 -18.16 -6.67
C THR A 121 11.34 -17.43 -6.68
N LYS A 122 11.43 -16.25 -6.03
CA LYS A 122 12.70 -15.50 -5.89
C LYS A 122 13.76 -16.32 -5.16
N THR A 123 13.38 -16.93 -4.04
CA THR A 123 14.29 -17.76 -3.23
C THR A 123 14.87 -18.94 -4.02
N ARG A 124 14.07 -19.54 -4.91
CA ARG A 124 14.52 -20.65 -5.76
C ARG A 124 15.49 -20.22 -6.87
N LEU A 125 15.32 -19.01 -7.42
CA LEU A 125 16.16 -18.47 -8.48
C LEU A 125 17.53 -17.99 -7.96
N GLU A 126 17.59 -17.51 -6.73
CA GLU A 126 18.86 -17.08 -6.09
C GLU A 126 19.70 -18.26 -5.55
N GLY A 127 19.12 -19.46 -5.50
CA GLY A 127 19.79 -20.69 -5.05
C GLY A 127 20.26 -21.64 -6.15
N SER A 128 20.22 -21.23 -7.44
CA SER A 128 20.70 -22.03 -8.59
C SER A 128 21.89 -21.40 -9.29
#